data_AF-A0A951Z4K7-F1
#
_entry.id   AF-A0A951Z4K7-F1
#
_cell.length_a   1.000
_cell.length_b   1.000
_cell.length_c   1.000
_cell.angle_alpha   90.00
_cell.angle_beta   90.00
_cell.angle_gamma   90.00
#
_symmetry.space_group_name_H-M   'P 1'
#
loop_
_entity.id
_entity.type
_entity.pdbx_description
1 polymer ?
#
loop_
_entity_poly.entity_id
_entity_poly.type
_entity_poly.pdbx_seq_one_letter_code
_entity_poly.pdbx_strand_id
1 'polypeptide(L)'
;MLAWLAALVLASPPALEQRLIVVSWDGAADWAVDRLLAEGHMPNLARWAAGGTVAQHTVPVFPTKTPVCHASLWTGAWPTEHGIVGGANPVLPKAEHTILESRRAFDANLIRAEPFYISAAKAGKRVVVLSATHQYPPKRWTDELAALGKKDRFVGFSGFESGIAPSRVVTEPGAFAFADARFKVEAFDDPADPTVGFDAVRLHVARPSGDKQVLVRPKGANGEAQGWAGPIRVASGDRQGDTHVRLFSLDPASGKMLLYVRAAADFGSTEQGAELEAYRKAARGFHDFPWGLYEGGSFGTTLMKEGPGTAEDRLLEVLRFDLEHLRRTSRYAWHRWKPDVMMHYSYITDSAGVWVGMMDPKGPRYDAALAARAWSVYARVFAMHDLWVGDLLKLADAQTNLVLVSDHGMAPVHWNFRANHALEAAGLVARSADGSVYLARTRAMVPPWSGNMVVVNTTDRLGGIVAPEDKPFVVAEARRALLNAADPVRGIRVVERVWDPKVHTHLGLGGDGGDLYFDLADGYDALAGFGEGLVEPILPRGSGANIYWGERRDTHAILYAHGPAFPKGASLGPMRFVDVMPTVCAALGFPPPRNATGHAVRLPGR
;
A
#
# COMPACT_ATOMS: atom_id res chain seq x y z
N MET A 1 -10.00 -40.34 62.15
CA MET A 1 -9.08 -39.51 61.35
C MET A 1 -9.21 -39.94 59.90
N LEU A 2 -9.80 -39.13 59.03
CA LEU A 2 -9.61 -39.17 57.57
C LEU A 2 -10.18 -37.87 57.01
N ALA A 3 -9.28 -37.01 56.53
CA ALA A 3 -9.54 -35.66 56.06
C ALA A 3 -10.07 -35.68 54.63
N TRP A 4 -11.11 -34.87 54.39
CA TRP A 4 -11.60 -34.53 53.07
C TRP A 4 -10.73 -33.42 52.47
N LEU A 5 -10.05 -33.70 51.35
CA LEU A 5 -9.42 -32.70 50.50
C LEU A 5 -10.36 -32.40 49.33
N ALA A 6 -11.05 -31.26 49.41
CA ALA A 6 -11.76 -30.68 48.28
C ALA A 6 -10.73 -30.05 47.33
N ALA A 7 -10.62 -30.60 46.12
CA ALA A 7 -9.88 -29.96 45.04
C ALA A 7 -10.67 -28.73 44.57
N LEU A 8 -10.15 -27.53 44.82
CA LEU A 8 -10.56 -26.34 44.08
C LEU A 8 -10.20 -26.55 42.61
N VAL A 9 -11.20 -26.87 41.78
CA VAL A 9 -11.13 -26.60 40.35
C VAL A 9 -11.13 -25.08 40.22
N LEU A 10 -9.96 -24.49 40.02
CA LEU A 10 -9.87 -23.12 39.51
C LEU A 10 -10.55 -23.13 38.15
N ALA A 11 -11.81 -22.71 38.11
CA ALA A 11 -12.46 -22.38 36.85
C ALA A 11 -11.56 -21.35 36.15
N SER A 12 -11.03 -21.70 34.97
CA SER A 12 -10.42 -20.72 34.09
C SER A 12 -11.39 -19.54 33.98
N PRO A 13 -10.93 -18.29 34.14
CA PRO A 13 -11.81 -17.15 33.93
C PRO A 13 -12.48 -17.34 32.56
N PRO A 14 -13.78 -17.04 32.41
CA PRO A 14 -14.41 -17.07 31.10
C PRO A 14 -13.48 -16.27 30.18
N ALA A 15 -13.02 -16.88 29.09
CA ALA A 15 -12.19 -16.18 28.13
C ALA A 15 -13.00 -14.94 27.73
N LEU A 16 -12.65 -13.78 28.29
CA LEU A 16 -13.27 -12.50 27.96
C LEU A 16 -13.30 -12.46 26.45
N GLU A 17 -14.46 -12.21 25.82
CA GLU A 17 -14.56 -12.16 24.36
C GLU A 17 -13.66 -11.05 23.85
N GLN A 18 -12.40 -11.39 23.58
CA GLN A 18 -11.39 -10.42 23.22
C GLN A 18 -11.70 -9.90 21.82
N ARG A 19 -11.53 -8.58 21.66
CA ARG A 19 -11.71 -7.89 20.39
C ARG A 19 -10.34 -7.55 19.81
N LEU A 20 -10.28 -7.38 18.50
CA LEU A 20 -9.05 -7.10 17.77
C LEU A 20 -9.27 -5.93 16.81
N ILE A 21 -8.31 -5.00 16.80
CA ILE A 21 -8.11 -4.04 15.73
C ILE A 21 -6.73 -4.29 15.13
N VAL A 22 -6.68 -4.64 13.85
CA VAL A 22 -5.45 -4.73 13.06
C VAL A 22 -5.37 -3.50 12.17
N VAL A 23 -4.25 -2.80 12.19
CA VAL A 23 -3.96 -1.73 11.24
C VAL A 23 -2.65 -1.99 10.52
N SER A 24 -2.63 -1.68 9.22
CA SER A 24 -1.44 -1.78 8.40
C SER A 24 -1.03 -0.42 7.86
N TRP A 25 0.24 -0.08 8.04
CA TRP A 25 0.89 1.06 7.41
C TRP A 25 1.75 0.53 6.26
N ASP A 26 1.39 0.87 5.02
CA ASP A 26 2.15 0.51 3.82
C ASP A 26 3.58 1.05 3.93
N GLY A 27 4.61 0.26 3.65
CA GLY A 27 5.99 0.75 3.56
C GLY A 27 6.57 1.44 4.81
N ALA A 28 6.05 1.14 6.00
CA ALA A 28 6.55 1.68 7.27
C ALA A 28 7.77 0.88 7.74
N ALA A 29 8.93 1.30 7.24
CA ALA A 29 10.22 0.73 7.60
C ALA A 29 10.55 0.91 9.08
N ASP A 30 11.07 -0.15 9.69
CA ASP A 30 11.48 -0.16 11.11
C ASP A 30 12.57 0.88 11.40
N TRP A 31 13.56 1.06 10.53
CA TRP A 31 14.62 2.06 10.70
C TRP A 31 14.07 3.49 10.78
N ALA A 32 13.02 3.78 10.01
CA ALA A 32 12.39 5.08 9.98
C ALA A 32 11.56 5.30 11.24
N VAL A 33 10.78 4.29 11.62
CA VAL A 33 9.92 4.33 12.81
C VAL A 33 10.75 4.42 14.09
N ASP A 34 11.83 3.66 14.20
CA ASP A 34 12.78 3.69 15.32
C ASP A 34 13.36 5.09 15.52
N ARG A 35 13.81 5.70 14.42
CA ARG A 35 14.36 7.07 14.45
C ARG A 35 13.29 8.09 14.87
N LEU A 36 12.09 8.00 14.33
CA LEU A 36 10.98 8.89 14.67
C LEU A 36 10.52 8.75 16.12
N LEU A 37 10.57 7.54 16.70
CA LEU A 37 10.32 7.32 18.12
C LEU A 37 11.42 7.94 18.97
N ALA A 38 12.68 7.75 18.61
CA ALA A 38 13.84 8.31 19.32
C ALA A 38 13.83 9.86 19.30
N GLU A 39 13.39 10.46 18.20
CA GLU A 39 13.25 11.92 18.04
C GLU A 39 11.95 12.47 18.65
N GLY A 40 11.07 11.62 19.19
CA GLY A 40 9.84 12.04 19.88
C GLY A 40 8.69 12.46 18.95
N HIS A 41 8.73 12.12 17.66
CA HIS A 41 7.71 12.50 16.68
C HIS A 41 6.42 11.67 16.78
N MET A 42 6.43 10.51 17.47
CA MET A 42 5.29 9.59 17.54
C MET A 42 4.93 9.21 19.00
N PRO A 43 4.43 10.16 19.80
CA PRO A 43 4.17 9.94 21.23
C PRO A 43 3.07 8.90 21.51
N ASN A 44 2.09 8.71 20.62
CA ASN A 44 1.05 7.71 20.84
C ASN A 44 1.56 6.30 20.55
N LEU A 45 2.36 6.11 19.51
CA LEU A 45 3.03 4.84 19.22
C LEU A 45 4.06 4.50 20.30
N ALA A 46 4.81 5.47 20.82
CA ALA A 46 5.71 5.26 21.96
C ALA A 46 4.95 4.72 23.19
N ARG A 47 3.77 5.26 23.47
CA ARG A 47 2.87 4.77 24.54
C ARG A 47 2.39 3.35 24.29
N TRP A 48 2.00 3.05 23.05
CA TRP A 48 1.59 1.70 22.63
C TRP A 48 2.73 0.70 22.82
N ALA A 49 3.94 1.03 22.34
CA ALA A 49 5.12 0.21 22.46
C ALA A 49 5.48 -0.09 23.92
N ALA A 50 5.53 0.95 24.77
CA ALA A 50 5.84 0.80 26.20
C ALA A 50 4.82 -0.08 26.96
N GLY A 51 3.55 0.00 26.57
CA GLY A 51 2.48 -0.78 27.19
C GLY A 51 2.25 -2.16 26.57
N GLY A 52 3.01 -2.54 25.53
CA GLY A 52 2.68 -3.66 24.65
C GLY A 52 3.82 -4.63 24.40
N THR A 53 3.64 -5.48 23.40
CA THR A 53 4.65 -6.38 22.83
C THR A 53 5.14 -5.80 21.50
N VAL A 54 6.45 -5.74 21.29
CA VAL A 54 7.07 -5.19 20.08
C VAL A 54 8.01 -6.23 19.49
N ALA A 55 7.95 -6.48 18.18
CA ALA A 55 8.99 -7.26 17.53
C ALA A 55 10.18 -6.37 17.18
N GLN A 56 11.41 -6.92 17.28
CA GLN A 56 12.61 -6.21 16.86
C GLN A 56 12.50 -5.71 15.41
N HIS A 57 11.91 -6.53 14.55
CA HIS A 57 11.45 -6.20 13.21
C HIS A 57 10.66 -7.39 12.64
N THR A 58 9.92 -7.13 11.56
CA THR A 58 9.34 -8.18 10.73
C THR A 58 10.08 -8.30 9.40
N VAL A 59 10.35 -9.55 8.99
CA VAL A 59 11.05 -9.92 7.77
C VAL A 59 10.02 -10.21 6.68
N PRO A 60 9.89 -9.36 5.65
CA PRO A 60 8.92 -9.57 4.57
C PRO A 60 9.29 -10.77 3.71
N VAL A 61 8.27 -11.34 3.06
CA VAL A 61 8.47 -12.33 1.99
C VAL A 61 9.04 -11.66 0.73
N PHE A 62 9.51 -12.47 -0.21
CA PHE A 62 10.04 -11.98 -1.48
C PHE A 62 9.17 -12.42 -2.67
N PRO A 63 8.95 -11.58 -3.70
CA PRO A 63 9.30 -10.16 -3.80
C PRO A 63 8.68 -9.30 -2.70
N THR A 64 9.42 -8.29 -2.23
CA THR A 64 9.00 -7.39 -1.13
C THR A 64 7.98 -6.34 -1.57
N LYS A 65 6.97 -6.75 -2.34
CA LYS A 65 5.92 -5.88 -2.90
C LYS A 65 4.65 -5.92 -2.06
N THR A 66 3.99 -4.77 -1.92
CA THR A 66 2.75 -4.60 -1.14
C THR A 66 1.76 -5.76 -1.25
N PRO A 67 1.26 -6.14 -2.46
CA PRO A 67 0.26 -7.21 -2.52
C PRO A 67 0.83 -8.59 -2.13
N VAL A 68 2.09 -8.89 -2.44
CA VAL A 68 2.72 -10.17 -2.07
C VAL A 68 2.85 -10.25 -0.55
N CYS A 69 3.40 -9.20 0.05
CA CYS A 69 3.68 -9.15 1.47
C CYS A 69 2.41 -9.08 2.32
N HIS A 70 1.41 -8.31 1.92
CA HIS A 70 0.10 -8.34 2.55
C HIS A 70 -0.59 -9.69 2.43
N ALA A 71 -0.58 -10.34 1.27
CA ALA A 71 -1.15 -11.66 1.14
C ALA A 71 -0.49 -12.65 2.12
N SER A 72 0.83 -12.61 2.25
CA SER A 72 1.56 -13.42 3.24
C SER A 72 1.20 -13.07 4.68
N LEU A 73 1.09 -11.77 5.03
CA LEU A 73 0.63 -11.35 6.37
C LEU A 73 -0.78 -11.87 6.65
N TRP A 74 -1.76 -11.59 5.78
CA TRP A 74 -3.16 -11.92 6.02
C TRP A 74 -3.44 -13.41 6.08
N THR A 75 -2.68 -14.20 5.35
CA THR A 75 -2.92 -15.65 5.22
C THR A 75 -1.95 -16.49 6.04
N GLY A 76 -0.86 -15.92 6.53
CA GLY A 76 0.23 -16.69 7.14
C GLY A 76 0.90 -17.68 6.17
N ALA A 77 0.73 -17.48 4.86
CA ALA A 77 1.17 -18.41 3.82
C ALA A 77 2.27 -17.79 2.95
N TRP A 78 3.12 -18.60 2.33
CA TRP A 78 4.12 -18.14 1.35
C TRP A 78 3.49 -17.79 -0.01
N PRO A 79 4.19 -17.03 -0.89
CA PRO A 79 3.73 -16.70 -2.24
C PRO A 79 3.29 -17.89 -3.10
N THR A 80 3.99 -19.00 -2.98
CA THR A 80 3.64 -20.28 -3.63
C THR A 80 2.26 -20.79 -3.24
N GLU A 81 1.87 -20.61 -1.98
CA GLU A 81 0.59 -21.09 -1.44
C GLU A 81 -0.55 -20.12 -1.74
N HIS A 82 -0.38 -18.83 -1.39
CA HIS A 82 -1.44 -17.84 -1.59
C HIS A 82 -1.57 -17.39 -3.04
N GLY A 83 -0.55 -17.63 -3.88
CA GLY A 83 -0.59 -17.42 -5.32
C GLY A 83 -0.41 -15.98 -5.78
N ILE A 84 -0.01 -15.06 -4.89
CA ILE A 84 0.26 -13.66 -5.26
C ILE A 84 1.76 -13.51 -5.43
N VAL A 85 2.21 -13.15 -6.63
CA VAL A 85 3.62 -13.35 -7.03
C VAL A 85 4.37 -12.06 -7.32
N GLY A 86 3.69 -10.92 -7.45
CA GLY A 86 4.27 -9.60 -7.68
C GLY A 86 3.25 -8.48 -7.52
N GLY A 87 3.57 -7.27 -8.00
CA GLY A 87 2.60 -6.16 -8.07
C GLY A 87 1.40 -6.46 -8.99
N ALA A 88 1.60 -7.39 -9.92
CA ALA A 88 0.57 -8.00 -10.75
C ALA A 88 0.88 -9.49 -10.94
N ASN A 89 -0.15 -10.25 -11.27
CA ASN A 89 -0.08 -11.69 -11.55
C ASN A 89 -0.29 -11.95 -13.04
N PRO A 90 0.32 -13.00 -13.61
CA PRO A 90 0.00 -13.42 -14.97
C PRO A 90 -1.47 -13.86 -15.07
N VAL A 91 -2.05 -13.66 -16.24
CA VAL A 91 -3.39 -14.21 -16.53
C VAL A 91 -3.30 -15.71 -16.78
N LEU A 92 -4.25 -16.46 -16.22
CA LEU A 92 -4.37 -17.92 -16.35
C LEU A 92 -5.73 -18.28 -16.98
N PRO A 93 -5.84 -19.43 -17.68
CA PRO A 93 -4.80 -20.45 -17.89
C PRO A 93 -3.73 -20.04 -18.91
N LYS A 94 -2.49 -20.51 -18.74
CA LYS A 94 -1.34 -20.11 -19.60
C LYS A 94 -1.57 -20.38 -21.08
N ALA A 95 -2.25 -21.49 -21.42
CA ALA A 95 -2.53 -21.88 -22.80
C ALA A 95 -3.36 -20.84 -23.58
N GLU A 96 -4.08 -19.97 -22.89
CA GLU A 96 -4.95 -18.94 -23.49
C GLU A 96 -4.37 -17.52 -23.39
N HIS A 97 -3.24 -17.34 -22.70
CA HIS A 97 -2.70 -16.01 -22.39
C HIS A 97 -1.18 -15.92 -22.56
N THR A 98 -0.75 -14.83 -23.18
CA THR A 98 0.67 -14.54 -23.42
C THR A 98 1.41 -14.20 -22.13
N ILE A 99 2.75 -14.15 -22.20
CA ILE A 99 3.60 -13.82 -21.05
C ILE A 99 3.50 -12.35 -20.64
N LEU A 100 2.92 -11.51 -21.51
CA LEU A 100 2.78 -10.06 -21.31
C LEU A 100 1.50 -9.68 -20.57
N GLU A 101 0.50 -10.56 -20.56
CA GLU A 101 -0.80 -10.31 -19.96
C GLU A 101 -0.77 -10.50 -18.45
N SER A 102 -1.35 -9.54 -17.73
CA SER A 102 -1.43 -9.58 -16.27
C SER A 102 -2.69 -8.94 -15.72
N ARG A 103 -2.96 -9.22 -14.44
CA ARG A 103 -4.00 -8.58 -13.63
C ARG A 103 -3.37 -8.05 -12.34
N ARG A 104 -3.89 -6.94 -11.83
CA ARG A 104 -3.39 -6.35 -10.59
C ARG A 104 -3.55 -7.33 -9.43
N ALA A 105 -2.48 -7.51 -8.68
CA ALA A 105 -2.40 -8.54 -7.65
C ALA A 105 -3.30 -8.28 -6.44
N PHE A 106 -3.79 -7.06 -6.26
CA PHE A 106 -4.68 -6.66 -5.16
C PHE A 106 -6.10 -7.25 -5.23
N ASP A 107 -6.49 -7.85 -6.37
CA ASP A 107 -7.80 -8.44 -6.59
C ASP A 107 -8.02 -9.68 -5.70
N ALA A 108 -9.07 -9.66 -4.88
CA ALA A 108 -9.44 -10.74 -3.97
C ALA A 108 -9.68 -12.10 -4.67
N ASN A 109 -10.00 -12.11 -5.97
CA ASN A 109 -10.20 -13.34 -6.73
C ASN A 109 -8.88 -14.07 -7.03
N LEU A 110 -7.74 -13.37 -6.99
CA LEU A 110 -6.43 -13.97 -7.30
C LEU A 110 -5.82 -14.69 -6.10
N ILE A 111 -6.14 -14.26 -4.87
CA ILE A 111 -5.58 -14.87 -3.67
C ILE A 111 -6.19 -16.25 -3.43
N ARG A 112 -5.37 -17.31 -3.40
CA ARG A 112 -5.85 -18.68 -3.20
C ARG A 112 -6.09 -19.02 -1.73
N ALA A 113 -5.19 -18.55 -0.88
CA ALA A 113 -5.22 -18.76 0.56
C ALA A 113 -6.25 -17.85 1.23
N GLU A 114 -6.97 -18.36 2.24
CA GLU A 114 -7.95 -17.54 2.94
C GLU A 114 -7.28 -16.55 3.90
N PRO A 115 -7.75 -15.29 3.97
CA PRO A 115 -7.27 -14.34 4.98
C PRO A 115 -7.76 -14.65 6.41
N PHE A 116 -7.02 -14.21 7.43
CA PHE A 116 -7.36 -14.40 8.84
C PHE A 116 -8.71 -13.80 9.22
N TYR A 117 -9.10 -12.69 8.59
CA TYR A 117 -10.39 -12.05 8.82
C TYR A 117 -11.56 -12.90 8.29
N ILE A 118 -11.35 -13.74 7.27
CA ILE A 118 -12.34 -14.74 6.84
C ILE A 118 -12.38 -15.90 7.83
N SER A 119 -11.23 -16.33 8.35
CA SER A 119 -11.15 -17.38 9.38
C SER A 119 -11.88 -16.96 10.67
N ALA A 120 -11.73 -15.70 11.09
CA ALA A 120 -12.47 -15.13 12.21
C ALA A 120 -13.98 -15.13 11.96
N ALA A 121 -14.44 -14.71 10.77
CA ALA A 121 -15.86 -14.74 10.41
C ALA A 121 -16.42 -16.19 10.40
N LYS A 122 -15.65 -17.15 9.88
CA LYS A 122 -15.97 -18.59 9.94
C LYS A 122 -16.02 -19.10 11.39
N ALA A 123 -15.24 -18.54 12.30
CA ALA A 123 -15.32 -18.81 13.75
C ALA A 123 -16.49 -18.09 14.45
N GLY A 124 -17.35 -17.37 13.72
CA GLY A 124 -18.54 -16.69 14.25
C GLY A 124 -18.29 -15.27 14.76
N LYS A 125 -17.05 -14.75 14.65
CA LYS A 125 -16.71 -13.37 15.00
C LYS A 125 -17.36 -12.40 14.01
N ARG A 126 -17.81 -11.25 14.50
CA ARG A 126 -18.22 -10.11 13.67
C ARG A 126 -16.98 -9.39 13.17
N VAL A 127 -16.80 -9.35 11.86
CA VAL A 127 -15.60 -8.87 11.20
C VAL A 127 -15.94 -7.65 10.36
N VAL A 128 -15.16 -6.59 10.52
CA VAL A 128 -15.22 -5.40 9.66
C VAL A 128 -13.85 -5.17 9.03
N VAL A 129 -13.79 -5.11 7.70
CA VAL A 129 -12.56 -4.85 6.95
C VAL A 129 -12.72 -3.57 6.13
N LEU A 130 -11.84 -2.62 6.38
CA LEU A 130 -11.80 -1.32 5.74
C LEU A 130 -10.54 -1.23 4.88
N SER A 131 -10.74 -1.11 3.57
CA SER A 131 -9.70 -0.80 2.58
C SER A 131 -8.55 -1.81 2.52
N ALA A 132 -8.69 -3.02 3.08
CA ALA A 132 -7.60 -4.00 3.06
C ALA A 132 -7.35 -4.51 1.64
N THR A 133 -6.07 -4.75 1.31
CA THR A 133 -5.70 -5.45 0.08
C THR A 133 -6.35 -6.83 0.02
N HIS A 134 -6.70 -7.32 -1.18
CA HIS A 134 -7.33 -8.64 -1.39
C HIS A 134 -8.70 -8.82 -0.71
N GLN A 135 -9.35 -7.73 -0.30
CA GLN A 135 -10.70 -7.76 0.26
C GLN A 135 -11.79 -7.68 -0.81
N TYR A 136 -11.53 -6.94 -1.90
CA TYR A 136 -12.51 -6.66 -2.96
C TYR A 136 -12.09 -7.29 -4.29
N PRO A 137 -13.03 -7.84 -5.09
CA PRO A 137 -14.45 -8.02 -4.79
C PRO A 137 -14.69 -9.14 -3.76
N PRO A 138 -15.66 -9.00 -2.83
CA PRO A 138 -15.79 -9.91 -1.70
C PRO A 138 -16.57 -11.20 -2.02
N LYS A 139 -17.09 -11.33 -3.25
CA LYS A 139 -18.12 -12.33 -3.61
C LYS A 139 -17.73 -13.75 -3.20
N ARG A 140 -16.52 -14.18 -3.57
CA ARG A 140 -16.00 -15.52 -3.23
C ARG A 140 -16.13 -15.81 -1.74
N TRP A 141 -15.65 -14.88 -0.90
CA TRP A 141 -15.66 -15.05 0.55
C TRP A 141 -17.07 -14.94 1.13
N THR A 142 -17.91 -14.04 0.60
CA THR A 142 -19.30 -13.93 1.07
C THR A 142 -20.14 -15.16 0.71
N ASP A 143 -19.86 -15.82 -0.41
CA ASP A 143 -20.55 -17.06 -0.79
C ASP A 143 -20.13 -18.22 0.11
N GLU A 144 -18.82 -18.36 0.40
CA GLU A 144 -18.32 -19.33 1.39
C GLU A 144 -18.95 -19.13 2.77
N LEU A 145 -19.03 -17.87 3.23
CA LEU A 145 -19.67 -17.54 4.52
C LEU A 145 -21.19 -17.78 4.49
N ALA A 146 -21.86 -17.54 3.36
CA ALA A 146 -23.29 -17.80 3.21
C ALA A 146 -23.61 -19.30 3.33
N ALA A 147 -22.79 -20.16 2.73
CA ALA A 147 -22.93 -21.62 2.84
C ALA A 147 -22.81 -22.11 4.30
N LEU A 148 -22.15 -21.34 5.17
CA LEU A 148 -22.00 -21.62 6.60
C LEU A 148 -23.05 -20.89 7.47
N GLY A 149 -23.99 -20.17 6.88
CA GLY A 149 -24.96 -19.34 7.61
C GLY A 149 -24.32 -18.16 8.35
N LYS A 150 -23.17 -17.66 7.87
CA LYS A 150 -22.33 -16.63 8.51
C LYS A 150 -22.07 -15.41 7.62
N LYS A 151 -22.88 -15.21 6.57
CA LYS A 151 -22.71 -14.06 5.65
C LYS A 151 -22.81 -12.72 6.37
N ASP A 152 -23.68 -12.62 7.37
CA ASP A 152 -23.90 -11.45 8.25
C ASP A 152 -22.70 -11.13 9.17
N ARG A 153 -21.71 -12.03 9.25
CA ARG A 153 -20.52 -11.87 10.09
C ARG A 153 -19.41 -11.06 9.43
N PHE A 154 -19.53 -10.70 8.16
CA PHE A 154 -18.48 -10.01 7.44
C PHE A 154 -19.01 -8.74 6.76
N VAL A 155 -18.44 -7.61 7.16
CA VAL A 155 -18.71 -6.29 6.58
C VAL A 155 -17.43 -5.78 5.94
N GLY A 156 -17.50 -5.38 4.67
CA GLY A 156 -16.36 -4.90 3.92
C GLY A 156 -16.64 -3.58 3.23
N PHE A 157 -15.69 -2.64 3.27
CA PHE A 157 -15.68 -1.44 2.44
C PHE A 157 -14.30 -1.23 1.82
N SER A 158 -14.22 -0.97 0.52
CA SER A 158 -12.97 -0.60 -0.15
C SER A 158 -13.25 0.36 -1.29
N GLY A 159 -12.47 1.44 -1.39
CA GLY A 159 -12.45 2.31 -2.57
C GLY A 159 -11.25 2.05 -3.50
N PHE A 160 -10.46 1.00 -3.22
CA PHE A 160 -9.41 0.56 -4.13
C PHE A 160 -10.02 -0.16 -5.33
N GLU A 161 -9.40 -0.01 -6.51
CA GLU A 161 -9.89 -0.54 -7.80
C GLU A 161 -11.25 -0.01 -8.28
N SER A 162 -11.80 1.03 -7.65
CA SER A 162 -13.13 1.59 -7.96
C SER A 162 -13.08 3.07 -8.34
N GLY A 163 -11.94 3.55 -8.84
CA GLY A 163 -11.74 4.93 -9.28
C GLY A 163 -12.79 5.40 -10.28
N ILE A 164 -13.37 6.57 -10.01
CA ILE A 164 -14.36 7.27 -10.85
C ILE A 164 -13.67 8.35 -11.67
N ALA A 165 -12.83 9.17 -11.03
CA ALA A 165 -12.05 10.21 -11.68
C ALA A 165 -10.76 10.49 -10.89
N PRO A 166 -9.60 10.67 -11.56
CA PRO A 166 -8.34 11.00 -10.90
C PRO A 166 -8.34 12.45 -10.39
N SER A 167 -7.48 12.75 -9.43
CA SER A 167 -7.28 14.12 -8.97
C SER A 167 -6.68 15.01 -10.06
N ARG A 168 -6.87 16.33 -9.91
CA ARG A 168 -6.30 17.32 -10.81
C ARG A 168 -6.08 18.68 -10.16
N VAL A 169 -5.18 19.46 -10.75
CA VAL A 169 -5.01 20.89 -10.47
C VAL A 169 -5.64 21.70 -11.60
N VAL A 170 -6.35 22.76 -11.24
CA VAL A 170 -6.90 23.77 -12.14
C VAL A 170 -6.17 25.08 -11.88
N THR A 171 -5.63 25.68 -12.95
CA THR A 171 -4.75 26.86 -12.86
C THR A 171 -5.38 28.14 -13.35
N GLU A 172 -6.48 28.05 -14.10
CA GLU A 172 -7.18 29.20 -14.70
C GLU A 172 -8.70 28.97 -14.66
N PRO A 173 -9.52 30.04 -14.65
CA PRO A 173 -10.96 29.93 -14.81
C PRO A 173 -11.33 29.21 -16.11
N GLY A 174 -12.45 28.50 -16.12
CA GLY A 174 -12.85 27.71 -17.29
C GLY A 174 -13.79 26.57 -16.93
N ALA A 175 -13.97 25.64 -17.87
CA ALA A 175 -14.81 24.47 -17.65
C ALA A 175 -14.05 23.17 -17.93
N PHE A 176 -14.36 22.13 -17.16
CA PHE A 176 -13.82 20.79 -17.38
C PHE A 176 -14.83 19.71 -17.00
N ALA A 177 -14.69 18.53 -17.63
CA ALA A 177 -15.39 17.32 -17.22
C ALA A 177 -14.64 16.65 -16.06
N PHE A 178 -15.39 16.08 -15.13
CA PHE A 178 -14.88 15.27 -14.03
C PHE A 178 -15.88 14.15 -13.76
N ALA A 179 -15.56 12.96 -14.27
CA ALA A 179 -16.56 11.90 -14.46
C ALA A 179 -17.75 12.43 -15.30
N ASP A 180 -18.98 12.09 -14.94
CA ASP A 180 -20.19 12.54 -15.64
C ASP A 180 -20.60 13.99 -15.29
N ALA A 181 -19.87 14.66 -14.40
CA ALA A 181 -20.12 16.03 -14.00
C ALA A 181 -19.37 17.04 -14.89
N ARG A 182 -19.98 18.20 -15.12
CA ARG A 182 -19.30 19.38 -15.70
C ARG A 182 -19.09 20.44 -14.65
N PHE A 183 -17.83 20.80 -14.42
CA PHE A 183 -17.41 21.86 -13.53
C PHE A 183 -17.13 23.12 -14.34
N LYS A 184 -17.72 24.25 -13.95
CA LYS A 184 -17.36 25.59 -14.42
C LYS A 184 -16.78 26.37 -13.24
N VAL A 185 -15.58 26.89 -13.40
CA VAL A 185 -14.78 27.59 -12.39
C VAL A 185 -14.68 29.05 -12.76
N GLU A 186 -15.10 29.92 -11.84
CA GLU A 186 -15.10 31.37 -12.01
C GLU A 186 -14.35 32.01 -10.84
N ALA A 187 -13.29 32.77 -11.12
CA ALA A 187 -12.70 33.68 -10.15
C ALA A 187 -13.51 34.97 -10.13
N PHE A 188 -13.77 35.53 -8.95
CA PHE A 188 -14.47 36.82 -8.81
C PHE A 188 -13.93 37.61 -7.61
N ASP A 189 -14.18 38.91 -7.63
CA ASP A 189 -13.97 39.85 -6.52
C ASP A 189 -15.25 39.82 -5.67
N ASP A 190 -15.15 39.32 -4.43
CA ASP A 190 -16.29 39.24 -3.54
C ASP A 190 -16.47 40.58 -2.82
N PRO A 191 -17.59 41.30 -3.07
CA PRO A 191 -17.78 42.62 -2.48
C PRO A 191 -17.86 42.62 -0.94
N ALA A 192 -17.94 41.45 -0.30
CA ALA A 192 -17.90 41.29 1.15
C ALA A 192 -16.47 41.15 1.73
N ASP A 193 -15.44 41.06 0.90
CA ASP A 193 -14.03 40.91 1.29
C ASP A 193 -13.26 42.21 0.98
N PRO A 194 -12.40 42.70 1.89
CA PRO A 194 -11.65 43.95 1.67
C PRO A 194 -10.51 43.82 0.65
N THR A 195 -10.21 42.62 0.17
CA THR A 195 -9.15 42.37 -0.83
C THR A 195 -9.55 42.97 -2.18
N VAL A 196 -8.70 43.80 -2.77
CA VAL A 196 -8.98 44.37 -4.10
C VAL A 196 -8.62 43.36 -5.19
N GLY A 197 -9.57 43.01 -6.06
CA GLY A 197 -9.38 42.06 -7.16
C GLY A 197 -9.93 40.66 -6.85
N PHE A 198 -9.48 39.64 -7.59
CA PHE A 198 -9.99 38.27 -7.41
C PHE A 198 -9.61 37.69 -6.03
N ASP A 199 -10.60 37.37 -5.21
CA ASP A 199 -10.41 36.83 -3.85
C ASP A 199 -11.17 35.52 -3.58
N ALA A 200 -12.01 35.09 -4.52
CA ALA A 200 -12.82 33.90 -4.38
C ALA A 200 -13.01 33.17 -5.69
N VAL A 201 -13.27 31.87 -5.58
CA VAL A 201 -13.61 31.00 -6.72
C VAL A 201 -14.98 30.37 -6.49
N ARG A 202 -15.86 30.50 -7.47
CA ARG A 202 -17.15 29.80 -7.54
C ARG A 202 -17.06 28.64 -8.51
N LEU A 203 -17.45 27.45 -8.06
CA LEU A 203 -17.61 26.28 -8.90
C LEU A 203 -19.10 26.03 -9.12
N HIS A 204 -19.55 26.07 -10.37
CA HIS A 204 -20.85 25.57 -10.79
C HIS A 204 -20.67 24.14 -11.28
N VAL A 205 -21.32 23.19 -10.62
CA VAL A 205 -21.17 21.76 -10.89
C VAL A 205 -22.49 21.21 -11.42
N ALA A 206 -22.60 21.11 -12.75
CA ALA A 206 -23.75 20.52 -13.43
C ALA A 206 -23.63 18.99 -13.42
N ARG A 207 -24.65 18.31 -12.90
CA ARG A 207 -24.61 16.87 -12.61
C ARG A 207 -25.97 16.21 -12.81
N PRO A 208 -26.02 14.89 -13.07
CA PRO A 208 -27.27 14.15 -13.18
C PRO A 208 -28.18 14.29 -11.94
N SER A 209 -27.59 14.41 -10.75
CA SER A 209 -28.31 14.58 -9.48
C SER A 209 -28.77 16.02 -9.20
N GLY A 210 -28.55 16.95 -10.13
CA GLY A 210 -28.83 18.37 -9.98
C GLY A 210 -27.60 19.24 -9.73
N ASP A 211 -27.73 20.50 -10.13
CA ASP A 211 -26.68 21.51 -10.06
C ASP A 211 -26.31 21.83 -8.62
N LYS A 212 -25.03 22.10 -8.40
CA LYS A 212 -24.50 22.56 -7.11
C LYS A 212 -23.52 23.69 -7.33
N GLN A 213 -23.62 24.71 -6.48
CA GLN A 213 -22.62 25.76 -6.41
C GLN A 213 -21.75 25.56 -5.18
N VAL A 214 -20.43 25.75 -5.33
CA VAL A 214 -19.46 25.68 -4.24
C VAL A 214 -18.60 26.93 -4.30
N LEU A 215 -18.54 27.67 -3.19
CA LEU A 215 -17.67 28.81 -3.02
C LEU A 215 -16.41 28.37 -2.26
N VAL A 216 -15.24 28.77 -2.74
CA VAL A 216 -13.95 28.52 -2.09
C VAL A 216 -13.10 29.78 -2.11
N ARG A 217 -12.48 30.07 -0.98
CA ARG A 217 -11.53 31.18 -0.81
C ARG A 217 -10.10 30.66 -0.74
N PRO A 218 -9.10 31.42 -1.22
CA PRO A 218 -7.72 31.02 -1.16
C PRO A 218 -7.28 30.96 0.30
N LYS A 219 -6.62 29.87 0.65
CA LYS A 219 -5.94 29.74 1.93
C LYS A 219 -4.60 29.08 1.69
N GLY A 220 -3.52 29.74 2.09
CA GLY A 220 -2.17 29.22 1.96
C GLY A 220 -2.04 27.85 2.64
N ALA A 221 -1.21 26.97 2.06
CA ALA A 221 -0.97 25.67 2.64
C ALA A 221 -0.10 25.79 3.89
N ASN A 222 -0.41 25.02 4.93
CA ASN A 222 0.43 24.88 6.13
C ASN A 222 0.55 23.42 6.60
N GLY A 223 0.04 22.47 5.81
CA GLY A 223 0.04 21.03 6.11
C GLY A 223 -1.11 20.57 7.01
N GLU A 224 -2.00 21.46 7.44
CA GLU A 224 -3.25 21.09 8.12
C GLU A 224 -4.42 21.02 7.14
N ALA A 225 -5.34 20.07 7.31
CA ALA A 225 -6.47 19.87 6.39
C ALA A 225 -7.57 20.94 6.56
N GLN A 226 -7.27 22.19 6.22
CA GLN A 226 -8.16 23.35 6.32
C GLN A 226 -8.57 23.85 4.94
N GLY A 227 -9.68 24.59 4.84
CA GLY A 227 -10.09 25.23 3.57
C GLY A 227 -10.60 24.27 2.48
N TRP A 228 -10.94 23.02 2.84
CA TRP A 228 -11.60 22.07 1.94
C TRP A 228 -13.09 22.38 1.82
N ALA A 229 -13.61 22.37 0.60
CA ALA A 229 -15.04 22.46 0.31
C ALA A 229 -15.58 21.18 -0.32
N GLY A 230 -16.87 20.93 -0.11
CA GLY A 230 -17.53 19.67 -0.45
C GLY A 230 -18.34 19.11 0.73
N PRO A 231 -18.82 17.85 0.65
CA PRO A 231 -18.60 16.91 -0.45
C PRO A 231 -19.36 17.31 -1.72
N ILE A 232 -18.81 16.96 -2.89
CA ILE A 232 -19.46 17.07 -4.20
C ILE A 232 -19.63 15.64 -4.73
N ARG A 233 -20.87 15.14 -4.74
CA ARG A 233 -21.22 13.84 -5.32
C ARG A 233 -20.96 13.86 -6.83
N VAL A 234 -20.27 12.87 -7.36
CA VAL A 234 -20.01 12.65 -8.79
C VAL A 234 -20.32 11.20 -9.14
N ALA A 235 -20.58 10.93 -10.41
CA ALA A 235 -20.93 9.60 -10.91
C ALA A 235 -20.17 9.28 -12.21
N SER A 236 -19.98 7.99 -12.46
CA SER A 236 -19.51 7.45 -13.75
C SER A 236 -20.31 6.17 -14.05
N GLY A 237 -21.35 6.31 -14.86
CA GLY A 237 -22.36 5.27 -15.05
C GLY A 237 -23.08 4.98 -13.73
N ASP A 238 -23.13 3.71 -13.32
CA ASP A 238 -23.81 3.29 -12.09
C ASP A 238 -22.99 3.56 -10.81
N ARG A 239 -21.71 3.93 -10.96
CA ARG A 239 -20.81 4.17 -9.84
C ARG A 239 -20.95 5.58 -9.31
N GLN A 240 -20.87 5.74 -7.99
CA GLN A 240 -21.00 7.04 -7.33
C GLN A 240 -19.86 7.28 -6.32
N GLY A 241 -19.41 8.52 -6.18
CA GLY A 241 -18.36 8.88 -5.24
C GLY A 241 -18.40 10.35 -4.86
N ASP A 242 -17.66 10.73 -3.82
CA ASP A 242 -17.61 12.12 -3.35
C ASP A 242 -16.21 12.69 -3.59
N THR A 243 -16.14 13.84 -4.28
CA THR A 243 -14.92 14.66 -4.40
C THR A 243 -14.99 15.89 -3.48
N HIS A 244 -13.83 16.47 -3.22
CA HIS A 244 -13.64 17.71 -2.47
C HIS A 244 -12.68 18.62 -3.23
N VAL A 245 -12.81 19.93 -3.00
CA VAL A 245 -11.95 20.92 -3.66
C VAL A 245 -11.21 21.76 -2.63
N ARG A 246 -10.00 22.22 -2.99
CA ARG A 246 -9.12 23.02 -2.14
C ARG A 246 -8.44 24.10 -2.98
N LEU A 247 -8.70 25.37 -2.66
CA LEU A 247 -8.07 26.50 -3.33
C LEU A 247 -6.82 26.95 -2.55
N PHE A 248 -5.65 26.52 -3.00
CA PHE A 248 -4.38 26.80 -2.33
C PHE A 248 -3.86 28.22 -2.57
N SER A 249 -4.12 28.78 -3.75
CA SER A 249 -3.74 30.16 -4.10
C SER A 249 -4.65 30.71 -5.18
N LEU A 250 -4.81 32.03 -5.18
CA LEU A 250 -5.49 32.82 -6.20
C LEU A 250 -4.73 34.13 -6.35
N ASP A 251 -4.39 34.49 -7.58
CA ASP A 251 -3.77 35.76 -7.95
C ASP A 251 -4.88 36.82 -8.13
N PRO A 252 -4.88 37.90 -7.33
CA PRO A 252 -5.94 38.91 -7.36
C PRO A 252 -5.98 39.72 -8.66
N ALA A 253 -4.87 39.82 -9.40
CA ALA A 253 -4.81 40.58 -10.63
C ALA A 253 -5.21 39.74 -11.85
N SER A 254 -4.74 38.50 -11.92
CA SER A 254 -4.91 37.65 -13.11
C SER A 254 -6.03 36.61 -12.99
N GLY A 255 -6.49 36.30 -11.78
CA GLY A 255 -7.41 35.20 -11.53
C GLY A 255 -6.77 33.81 -11.69
N LYS A 256 -5.46 33.72 -11.93
CA LYS A 256 -4.72 32.47 -11.93
C LYS A 256 -4.76 31.85 -10.55
N MET A 257 -4.88 30.53 -10.48
CA MET A 257 -5.14 29.83 -9.23
C MET A 257 -4.34 28.53 -9.10
N LEU A 258 -4.41 27.94 -7.92
CA LEU A 258 -4.10 26.53 -7.71
C LEU A 258 -5.28 25.91 -6.98
N LEU A 259 -6.27 25.49 -7.76
CA LEU A 259 -7.45 24.80 -7.28
C LEU A 259 -7.26 23.30 -7.47
N TYR A 260 -7.15 22.58 -6.36
CA TYR A 260 -7.06 21.14 -6.35
C TYR A 260 -8.44 20.51 -6.28
N VAL A 261 -8.72 19.56 -7.17
CA VAL A 261 -9.92 18.72 -7.17
C VAL A 261 -9.47 17.30 -6.84
N ARG A 262 -9.92 16.79 -5.68
CA ARG A 262 -9.57 15.45 -5.20
C ARG A 262 -10.11 14.38 -6.14
N ALA A 263 -9.41 13.26 -6.26
CA ALA A 263 -9.91 12.05 -6.88
C ALA A 263 -11.26 11.63 -6.26
N ALA A 264 -12.07 10.94 -7.05
CA ALA A 264 -13.29 10.30 -6.59
C ALA A 264 -13.20 8.80 -6.87
N ALA A 265 -13.63 8.00 -5.90
CA ALA A 265 -13.79 6.56 -6.05
C ALA A 265 -15.16 6.14 -5.51
N ASP A 266 -15.67 5.04 -6.07
CA ASP A 266 -16.81 4.34 -5.50
C ASP A 266 -16.39 3.47 -4.31
N PHE A 267 -17.31 3.11 -3.42
CA PHE A 267 -17.05 2.09 -2.41
C PHE A 267 -17.59 0.75 -2.86
N GLY A 268 -16.69 -0.17 -3.20
CA GLY A 268 -16.99 -1.59 -3.24
C GLY A 268 -17.30 -2.07 -1.82
N SER A 269 -18.48 -2.67 -1.62
CA SER A 269 -18.92 -3.08 -0.28
C SER A 269 -19.77 -4.35 -0.29
N THR A 270 -19.79 -5.02 0.86
CA THR A 270 -20.78 -6.07 1.17
C THR A 270 -22.15 -5.47 1.54
N GLU A 271 -22.18 -4.21 1.98
CA GLU A 271 -23.38 -3.46 2.35
C GLU A 271 -23.92 -2.65 1.16
N GLN A 272 -25.23 -2.39 1.15
CA GLN A 272 -25.91 -1.65 0.09
C GLN A 272 -26.94 -0.68 0.66
N GLY A 273 -27.55 0.14 -0.21
CA GLY A 273 -28.64 1.05 0.17
C GLY A 273 -28.26 2.03 1.28
N ALA A 274 -29.10 2.10 2.31
CA ALA A 274 -28.95 3.07 3.40
C ALA A 274 -27.64 2.91 4.19
N GLU A 275 -27.14 1.68 4.38
CA GLU A 275 -25.90 1.44 5.12
C GLU A 275 -24.67 1.92 4.34
N LEU A 276 -24.64 1.65 3.03
CA LEU A 276 -23.58 2.14 2.16
C LEU A 276 -23.57 3.67 2.10
N GLU A 277 -24.73 4.31 2.00
CA GLU A 277 -24.82 5.78 2.00
C GLU A 277 -24.43 6.39 3.35
N ALA A 278 -24.80 5.76 4.47
CA ALA A 278 -24.37 6.19 5.80
C ALA A 278 -22.85 6.11 5.96
N TYR A 279 -22.22 5.04 5.46
CA TYR A 279 -20.76 4.93 5.44
C TYR A 279 -20.11 6.00 4.55
N ARG A 280 -20.62 6.24 3.32
CA ARG A 280 -20.12 7.30 2.42
C ARG A 280 -20.11 8.66 3.09
N LYS A 281 -21.21 9.01 3.76
CA LYS A 281 -21.35 10.27 4.49
C LYS A 281 -20.32 10.39 5.62
N ALA A 282 -20.02 9.30 6.32
CA ALA A 282 -18.98 9.27 7.36
C ALA A 282 -17.56 9.36 6.76
N ALA A 283 -17.31 8.65 5.66
CA ALA A 283 -16.02 8.59 4.97
C ALA A 283 -15.62 9.94 4.35
N ARG A 284 -16.59 10.65 3.76
CA ARG A 284 -16.41 11.90 2.99
C ARG A 284 -15.44 11.70 1.82
N GLY A 285 -15.76 10.72 0.97
CA GLY A 285 -14.89 10.31 -0.13
C GLY A 285 -13.85 9.28 0.30
N PHE A 286 -13.04 8.85 -0.67
CA PHE A 286 -11.97 7.87 -0.49
C PHE A 286 -10.60 8.53 -0.65
N HIS A 287 -9.55 7.74 -0.43
CA HIS A 287 -8.15 8.11 -0.59
C HIS A 287 -7.82 8.71 -1.95
N ASP A 288 -6.88 9.66 -1.97
CA ASP A 288 -6.29 10.23 -3.18
C ASP A 288 -4.83 9.80 -3.36
N PHE A 289 -4.36 9.71 -4.60
CA PHE A 289 -2.97 9.39 -4.94
C PHE A 289 -2.33 10.60 -5.65
N PRO A 290 -2.06 11.71 -4.92
CA PRO A 290 -1.64 12.98 -5.52
C PRO A 290 -0.19 13.00 -6.04
N TRP A 291 0.54 11.89 -5.93
CA TRP A 291 1.98 11.82 -6.13
C TRP A 291 2.42 12.16 -7.55
N GLY A 292 1.70 11.68 -8.56
CA GLY A 292 2.00 12.06 -9.95
C GLY A 292 1.85 13.57 -10.21
N LEU A 293 0.90 14.24 -9.53
CA LEU A 293 0.76 15.70 -9.60
C LEU A 293 1.90 16.40 -8.85
N TYR A 294 2.32 15.86 -7.71
CA TYR A 294 3.45 16.38 -6.93
C TYR A 294 4.78 16.25 -7.69
N GLU A 295 5.14 15.06 -8.15
CA GLU A 295 6.37 14.80 -8.91
C GLU A 295 6.39 15.57 -10.24
N GLY A 296 5.22 15.70 -10.88
CA GLY A 296 5.01 16.53 -12.06
C GLY A 296 5.12 18.04 -11.82
N GLY A 297 5.21 18.50 -10.56
CA GLY A 297 5.34 19.92 -10.21
C GLY A 297 4.03 20.70 -10.21
N SER A 298 2.88 20.03 -10.25
CA SER A 298 1.56 20.70 -10.25
C SER A 298 1.24 21.39 -8.93
N PHE A 299 1.92 21.01 -7.83
CA PHE A 299 1.86 21.74 -6.55
C PHE A 299 2.89 22.87 -6.43
N GLY A 300 3.65 23.15 -7.49
CA GLY A 300 4.78 24.08 -7.49
C GLY A 300 6.14 23.37 -7.49
N THR A 301 7.22 24.15 -7.40
CA THR A 301 8.58 23.61 -7.34
C THR A 301 8.76 22.78 -6.07
N THR A 302 9.05 21.49 -6.26
CA THR A 302 9.25 20.52 -5.17
C THR A 302 10.63 20.67 -4.53
N LEU A 303 10.76 20.18 -3.30
CA LEU A 303 12.02 20.07 -2.57
C LEU A 303 13.06 19.25 -3.34
N MET A 304 12.61 18.23 -4.08
CA MET A 304 13.45 17.44 -5.01
C MET A 304 14.16 18.32 -6.04
N LYS A 305 13.54 19.43 -6.43
CA LYS A 305 14.04 20.47 -7.35
C LYS A 305 14.42 21.76 -6.61
N GLU A 306 14.85 21.64 -5.35
CA GLU A 306 15.31 22.75 -4.51
C GLU A 306 14.26 23.83 -4.21
N GLY A 307 12.99 23.45 -4.30
CA GLY A 307 11.86 24.32 -3.98
C GLY A 307 11.81 24.74 -2.50
N PRO A 308 10.99 25.75 -2.18
CA PRO A 308 10.94 26.34 -0.85
C PRO A 308 10.19 25.48 0.20
N GLY A 309 9.48 24.43 -0.20
CA GLY A 309 8.67 23.59 0.71
C GLY A 309 7.16 23.72 0.51
N THR A 310 6.71 24.70 -0.29
CA THR A 310 5.26 24.97 -0.47
C THR A 310 4.54 23.86 -1.23
N ALA A 311 5.24 23.14 -2.12
CA ALA A 311 4.68 21.97 -2.79
C ALA A 311 4.46 20.81 -1.80
N GLU A 312 5.39 20.62 -0.87
CA GLU A 312 5.31 19.61 0.18
C GLU A 312 4.19 19.95 1.18
N ASP A 313 4.03 21.21 1.59
CA ASP A 313 2.91 21.62 2.46
C ASP A 313 1.55 21.35 1.81
N ARG A 314 1.41 21.63 0.50
CA ARG A 314 0.18 21.35 -0.26
C ARG A 314 -0.11 19.85 -0.33
N LEU A 315 0.92 19.05 -0.63
CA LEU A 315 0.83 17.60 -0.64
C LEU A 315 0.42 17.06 0.75
N LEU A 316 1.07 17.52 1.82
CA LEU A 316 0.77 17.12 3.19
C LEU A 316 -0.68 17.45 3.58
N GLU A 317 -1.28 18.56 3.11
CA GLU A 317 -2.71 18.82 3.35
C GLU A 317 -3.64 17.82 2.67
N VAL A 318 -3.27 17.32 1.48
CA VAL A 318 -4.01 16.26 0.80
C VAL A 318 -3.94 14.97 1.62
N LEU A 319 -2.74 14.56 2.02
CA LEU A 319 -2.51 13.37 2.84
C LEU A 319 -3.17 13.47 4.21
N ARG A 320 -3.17 14.66 4.82
CA ARG A 320 -3.87 14.93 6.10
C ARG A 320 -5.36 14.65 5.96
N PHE A 321 -5.98 15.02 4.84
CA PHE A 321 -7.39 14.71 4.63
C PHE A 321 -7.63 13.21 4.46
N ASP A 322 -6.76 12.49 3.75
CA ASP A 322 -6.86 11.03 3.58
C ASP A 322 -6.67 10.29 4.91
N LEU A 323 -5.79 10.80 5.78
CA LEU A 323 -5.68 10.31 7.15
C LEU A 323 -6.94 10.61 7.98
N GLU A 324 -7.55 11.79 7.82
CA GLU A 324 -8.83 12.07 8.49
C GLU A 324 -9.96 11.18 7.98
N HIS A 325 -9.89 10.69 6.73
CA HIS A 325 -10.75 9.58 6.29
C HIS A 325 -10.51 8.34 7.16
N LEU A 326 -9.27 7.88 7.32
CA LEU A 326 -8.93 6.70 8.13
C LEU A 326 -9.47 6.80 9.57
N ARG A 327 -9.29 7.98 10.18
CA ARG A 327 -9.75 8.30 11.54
C ARG A 327 -11.28 8.25 11.65
N ARG A 328 -11.99 8.85 10.69
CA ARG A 328 -13.47 8.87 10.67
C ARG A 328 -14.05 7.48 10.44
N THR A 329 -13.55 6.75 9.46
CA THR A 329 -14.11 5.44 9.07
C THR A 329 -13.81 4.37 10.12
N SER A 330 -12.61 4.38 10.74
CA SER A 330 -12.30 3.49 11.88
C SER A 330 -13.30 3.67 13.03
N ARG A 331 -13.53 4.93 13.43
CA ARG A 331 -14.43 5.28 14.54
C ARG A 331 -15.88 4.95 14.21
N TYR A 332 -16.34 5.34 13.02
CA TYR A 332 -17.68 5.05 12.55
C TYR A 332 -17.93 3.53 12.58
N ALA A 333 -17.00 2.77 12.01
CA ALA A 333 -17.14 1.32 11.90
C ALA A 333 -17.15 0.62 13.26
N TRP A 334 -16.26 1.03 14.16
CA TRP A 334 -16.18 0.49 15.51
C TRP A 334 -17.49 0.65 16.28
N HIS A 335 -18.13 1.82 16.20
CA HIS A 335 -19.39 2.09 16.91
C HIS A 335 -20.62 1.53 16.19
N ARG A 336 -20.65 1.59 14.85
CA ARG A 336 -21.80 1.16 14.04
C ARG A 336 -21.98 -0.35 14.06
N TRP A 337 -20.91 -1.11 13.86
CA TRP A 337 -20.98 -2.58 13.74
C TRP A 337 -20.51 -3.32 14.99
N LYS A 338 -19.83 -2.63 15.91
CA LYS A 338 -19.27 -3.22 17.15
C LYS A 338 -18.50 -4.52 16.84
N PRO A 339 -17.53 -4.51 15.92
CA PRO A 339 -16.87 -5.72 15.44
C PRO A 339 -16.06 -6.41 16.53
N ASP A 340 -15.96 -7.72 16.48
CA ASP A 340 -15.01 -8.49 17.27
C ASP A 340 -13.61 -8.45 16.63
N VAL A 341 -13.54 -8.32 15.30
CA VAL A 341 -12.30 -8.06 14.54
C VAL A 341 -12.52 -6.90 13.58
N MET A 342 -11.73 -5.84 13.71
CA MET A 342 -11.65 -4.74 12.75
C MET A 342 -10.28 -4.74 12.08
N MET A 343 -10.24 -4.53 10.78
CA MET A 343 -9.01 -4.38 10.03
C MET A 343 -9.05 -3.10 9.20
N HIS A 344 -7.96 -2.33 9.18
CA HIS A 344 -7.85 -1.14 8.35
C HIS A 344 -6.45 -0.94 7.77
N TYR A 345 -6.37 -0.42 6.55
CA TYR A 345 -5.12 -0.24 5.82
C TYR A 345 -4.92 1.22 5.41
N SER A 346 -3.66 1.69 5.45
CA SER A 346 -3.21 2.98 4.96
C SER A 346 -2.04 2.82 3.99
N TYR A 347 -2.11 3.45 2.82
CA TYR A 347 -1.04 3.51 1.80
C TYR A 347 -0.05 4.68 2.03
N ILE A 348 -0.39 5.61 2.94
CA ILE A 348 0.20 6.95 2.94
C ILE A 348 1.70 6.94 3.32
N THR A 349 2.11 6.04 4.20
CA THR A 349 3.50 5.94 4.67
C THR A 349 4.46 5.43 3.59
N ASP A 350 4.03 4.49 2.74
CA ASP A 350 4.81 4.00 1.59
C ASP A 350 5.10 5.15 0.63
N SER A 351 4.10 5.99 0.41
CA SER A 351 4.24 7.10 -0.52
C SER A 351 5.23 8.18 -0.06
N ALA A 352 5.55 8.27 1.24
CA ALA A 352 6.66 9.11 1.72
C ALA A 352 8.03 8.59 1.22
N GLY A 353 8.08 7.38 0.68
CA GLY A 353 9.22 6.75 0.01
C GLY A 353 9.86 7.63 -1.06
N VAL A 354 9.11 8.51 -1.73
CA VAL A 354 9.63 9.43 -2.77
C VAL A 354 10.79 10.30 -2.28
N TRP A 355 10.88 10.57 -0.97
CA TRP A 355 11.96 11.38 -0.39
C TRP A 355 13.14 10.55 0.13
N VAL A 356 13.04 9.22 0.20
CA VAL A 356 14.05 8.35 0.83
C VAL A 356 15.40 8.44 0.12
N GLY A 357 15.41 8.55 -1.21
CA GLY A 357 16.63 8.79 -1.98
C GLY A 357 17.34 10.10 -1.62
N MET A 358 16.60 11.16 -1.25
CA MET A 358 17.21 12.43 -0.80
C MET A 358 17.92 12.28 0.55
N MET A 359 17.47 11.35 1.37
CA MET A 359 17.92 11.18 2.75
C MET A 359 19.11 10.21 2.87
N ASP A 360 19.49 9.56 1.78
CA ASP A 360 20.61 8.62 1.75
C ASP A 360 21.97 9.33 1.57
N PRO A 361 22.84 9.35 2.59
CA PRO A 361 24.17 9.97 2.50
C PRO A 361 25.11 9.27 1.51
N LYS A 362 24.78 8.05 1.07
CA LYS A 362 25.56 7.31 0.06
C LYS A 362 25.12 7.67 -1.38
N GLY A 363 24.04 8.42 -1.53
CA GLY A 363 23.48 8.80 -2.82
C GLY A 363 24.39 9.74 -3.61
N PRO A 364 24.49 9.59 -4.95
CA PRO A 364 25.38 10.41 -5.78
C PRO A 364 24.98 11.89 -5.86
N ARG A 365 23.77 12.24 -5.41
CA ARG A 365 23.20 13.60 -5.41
C ARG A 365 22.76 14.01 -4.01
N TYR A 366 23.41 13.46 -2.98
CA TYR A 366 23.15 13.80 -1.60
C TYR A 366 23.51 15.26 -1.32
N ASP A 367 22.63 15.93 -0.58
CA ASP A 367 22.88 17.25 -0.01
C ASP A 367 22.34 17.25 1.42
N ALA A 368 23.18 17.57 2.39
CA ALA A 368 22.81 17.45 3.81
C ALA A 368 21.69 18.39 4.23
N ALA A 369 21.63 19.60 3.65
CA ALA A 369 20.59 20.58 3.99
C ALA A 369 19.24 20.16 3.40
N LEU A 370 19.21 19.67 2.16
CA LEU A 370 18.01 19.12 1.55
C LEU A 370 17.57 17.81 2.22
N ALA A 371 18.51 16.95 2.62
CA ALA A 371 18.21 15.72 3.35
C ALA A 371 17.54 16.03 4.70
N ALA A 372 18.03 17.04 5.43
CA ALA A 372 17.40 17.47 6.68
C ALA A 372 15.98 18.02 6.47
N ARG A 373 15.76 18.78 5.39
CA ARG A 373 14.41 19.27 5.01
C ARG A 373 13.50 18.12 4.59
N ALA A 374 14.00 17.15 3.83
CA ALA A 374 13.26 15.97 3.39
C ALA A 374 12.85 15.12 4.60
N TRP A 375 13.75 14.92 5.55
CA TRP A 375 13.44 14.23 6.81
C TRP A 375 12.34 14.95 7.61
N SER A 376 12.37 16.28 7.69
CA SER A 376 11.33 17.05 8.37
C SER A 376 9.94 16.84 7.74
N VAL A 377 9.87 16.80 6.40
CA VAL A 377 8.62 16.51 5.67
C VAL A 377 8.19 15.06 5.86
N TYR A 378 9.12 14.12 5.75
CA TYR A 378 8.90 12.68 5.97
C TYR A 378 8.36 12.41 7.38
N ALA A 379 8.96 13.01 8.41
CA ALA A 379 8.54 12.90 9.81
C ALA A 379 7.11 13.41 10.03
N ARG A 380 6.68 14.46 9.33
CA ARG A 380 5.29 14.95 9.40
C ARG A 380 4.28 13.91 8.91
N VAL A 381 4.62 13.09 7.91
CA VAL A 381 3.72 12.01 7.43
C VAL A 381 3.43 10.98 8.52
N PHE A 382 4.47 10.58 9.26
CA PHE A 382 4.36 9.61 10.35
C PHE A 382 3.76 10.24 11.61
N ALA A 383 4.10 11.48 11.95
CA ALA A 383 3.47 12.21 13.05
C ALA A 383 1.97 12.36 12.84
N MET A 384 1.53 12.57 11.59
CA MET A 384 0.11 12.52 11.24
C MET A 384 -0.47 11.11 11.52
N HIS A 385 0.18 10.03 11.07
CA HIS A 385 -0.26 8.66 11.34
C HIS A 385 -0.37 8.35 12.84
N ASP A 386 0.53 8.90 13.66
CA ASP A 386 0.49 8.77 15.11
C ASP A 386 -0.80 9.33 15.73
N LEU A 387 -1.41 10.35 15.11
CA LEU A 387 -2.72 10.83 15.54
C LEU A 387 -3.79 9.74 15.38
N TRP A 388 -3.76 8.98 14.28
CA TRP A 388 -4.67 7.84 14.08
C TRP A 388 -4.43 6.74 15.11
N VAL A 389 -3.18 6.43 15.44
CA VAL A 389 -2.84 5.56 16.57
C VAL A 389 -3.45 6.06 17.88
N GLY A 390 -3.37 7.36 18.15
CA GLY A 390 -4.02 7.98 19.32
C GLY A 390 -5.55 7.82 19.33
N ASP A 391 -6.20 7.82 18.17
CA ASP A 391 -7.64 7.54 18.07
C ASP A 391 -7.94 6.06 18.34
N LEU A 392 -7.15 5.13 17.80
CA LEU A 392 -7.32 3.68 18.03
C LEU A 392 -7.14 3.31 19.50
N LEU A 393 -6.15 3.90 20.17
CA LEU A 393 -5.95 3.74 21.62
C LEU A 393 -7.16 4.21 22.44
N LYS A 394 -7.91 5.21 21.97
CA LYS A 394 -9.15 5.68 22.62
C LYS A 394 -10.36 4.79 22.33
N LEU A 395 -10.36 4.06 21.20
CA LEU A 395 -11.40 3.10 20.87
C LEU A 395 -11.26 1.80 21.69
N ALA A 396 -10.02 1.45 22.06
CA ALA A 396 -9.71 0.24 22.81
C ALA A 396 -10.19 0.33 24.26
N ASP A 397 -10.89 -0.71 24.70
CA ASP A 397 -11.26 -0.96 26.10
C ASP A 397 -10.39 -2.08 26.72
N ALA A 398 -10.74 -2.53 27.93
CA ALA A 398 -10.01 -3.58 28.64
C ALA A 398 -10.02 -4.96 27.94
N GLN A 399 -10.88 -5.16 26.94
CA GLN A 399 -10.99 -6.41 26.16
C GLN A 399 -10.40 -6.28 24.75
N THR A 400 -9.95 -5.09 24.36
CA THR A 400 -9.52 -4.80 22.99
C THR A 400 -8.01 -4.96 22.85
N ASN A 401 -7.62 -5.74 21.85
CA ASN A 401 -6.25 -5.87 21.38
C ASN A 401 -6.06 -5.02 20.12
N LEU A 402 -4.92 -4.36 20.02
CA LEU A 402 -4.49 -3.56 18.90
C LEU A 402 -3.22 -4.18 18.32
N VAL A 403 -3.15 -4.31 17.01
CA VAL A 403 -1.98 -4.80 16.27
C VAL A 403 -1.70 -3.83 15.12
N LEU A 404 -0.52 -3.20 15.13
CA LEU A 404 0.00 -2.39 14.04
C LEU A 404 1.09 -3.18 13.33
N VAL A 405 0.96 -3.35 12.02
CA VAL A 405 1.93 -4.01 11.14
C VAL A 405 2.31 -3.12 9.97
N SER A 406 3.39 -3.47 9.31
CA SER A 406 3.70 -3.02 7.95
C SER A 406 4.00 -4.22 7.06
N ASP A 407 3.81 -4.05 5.77
CA ASP A 407 4.00 -5.04 4.72
C ASP A 407 5.41 -5.04 4.11
N HIS A 408 6.17 -3.95 4.24
CA HIS A 408 7.59 -3.97 3.94
C HIS A 408 8.25 -2.71 4.50
N GLY A 409 9.58 -2.72 4.50
CA GLY A 409 10.38 -1.52 4.69
C GLY A 409 10.50 -0.69 3.43
N MET A 410 11.53 0.14 3.38
CA MET A 410 11.80 1.08 2.30
C MET A 410 13.30 1.32 2.23
N ALA A 411 13.89 1.09 1.05
CA ALA A 411 15.31 1.25 0.82
C ALA A 411 15.58 2.40 -0.17
N PRO A 412 16.66 3.17 0.00
CA PRO A 412 17.01 4.23 -0.94
C PRO A 412 17.50 3.66 -2.27
N VAL A 413 17.03 4.26 -3.37
CA VAL A 413 17.44 3.94 -4.74
C VAL A 413 17.79 5.21 -5.53
N HIS A 414 18.79 5.10 -6.40
CA HIS A 414 19.38 6.20 -7.18
C HIS A 414 19.50 5.89 -8.67
N TRP A 415 19.35 4.62 -9.03
CA TRP A 415 19.48 4.11 -10.39
C TRP A 415 18.39 3.08 -10.69
N ASN A 416 17.83 3.10 -11.88
CA ASN A 416 17.02 1.99 -12.38
C ASN A 416 17.90 1.03 -13.17
N PHE A 417 17.71 -0.26 -12.95
CA PHE A 417 18.32 -1.36 -13.70
C PHE A 417 17.30 -2.01 -14.63
N ARG A 418 17.61 -2.08 -15.92
CA ARG A 418 16.76 -2.70 -16.94
C ARG A 418 17.21 -4.13 -17.23
N ALA A 419 16.68 -5.08 -16.48
CA ALA A 419 17.03 -6.49 -16.62
C ALA A 419 16.81 -7.02 -18.05
N ASN A 420 15.76 -6.57 -18.73
CA ASN A 420 15.49 -6.96 -20.12
C ASN A 420 16.57 -6.51 -21.11
N HIS A 421 17.32 -5.44 -20.82
CA HIS A 421 18.46 -5.04 -21.66
C HIS A 421 19.59 -6.07 -21.59
N ALA A 422 19.84 -6.65 -20.40
CA ALA A 422 20.83 -7.73 -20.26
C ALA A 422 20.36 -9.03 -20.95
N LEU A 423 19.07 -9.34 -20.86
CA LEU A 423 18.48 -10.52 -21.52
C LEU A 423 18.44 -10.36 -23.05
N GLU A 424 18.18 -9.16 -23.57
CA GLU A 424 18.25 -8.85 -25.01
C GLU A 424 19.69 -9.01 -25.54
N ALA A 425 20.69 -8.48 -24.83
CA ALA A 425 22.10 -8.66 -25.20
C ALA A 425 22.55 -10.13 -25.22
N ALA A 426 21.88 -10.99 -24.43
CA ALA A 426 22.11 -12.43 -24.41
C ALA A 426 21.27 -13.21 -25.46
N GLY A 427 20.46 -12.52 -26.28
CA GLY A 427 19.60 -13.13 -27.29
C GLY A 427 18.36 -13.85 -26.75
N LEU A 428 17.96 -13.57 -25.50
CA LEU A 428 16.79 -14.19 -24.85
C LEU A 428 15.50 -13.38 -25.08
N VAL A 429 15.63 -12.07 -25.22
CA VAL A 429 14.53 -11.15 -25.57
C VAL A 429 14.75 -10.64 -26.98
N ALA A 430 13.68 -10.57 -27.77
CA ALA A 430 13.68 -9.95 -29.08
C ALA A 430 12.64 -8.83 -29.11
N ARG A 431 12.97 -7.72 -29.80
CA ARG A 431 12.05 -6.62 -30.06
C ARG A 431 11.75 -6.46 -31.54
N SER A 432 10.55 -5.98 -31.83
CA SER A 432 10.12 -5.51 -33.14
C SER A 432 10.75 -4.15 -33.46
N ALA A 433 10.64 -3.71 -34.72
CA ALA A 433 11.16 -2.42 -35.16
C ALA A 433 10.54 -1.20 -34.43
N ASP A 434 9.31 -1.35 -33.91
CA ASP A 434 8.61 -0.35 -33.10
C ASP A 434 9.01 -0.37 -31.62
N GLY A 435 9.96 -1.22 -31.23
CA GLY A 435 10.42 -1.37 -29.85
C GLY A 435 9.55 -2.24 -28.96
N SER A 436 8.42 -2.77 -29.47
CA SER A 436 7.59 -3.73 -28.73
C SER A 436 8.26 -5.11 -28.63
N VAL A 437 7.83 -5.94 -27.67
CA VAL A 437 8.35 -7.30 -27.51
C VAL A 437 7.89 -8.18 -28.67
N TYR A 438 8.85 -8.80 -29.37
CA TYR A 438 8.57 -9.77 -30.41
C TYR A 438 8.51 -11.19 -29.83
N LEU A 439 7.32 -11.62 -29.42
CA LEU A 439 7.11 -12.88 -28.69
C LEU A 439 7.59 -14.13 -29.45
N ALA A 440 7.42 -14.17 -30.77
CA ALA A 440 7.82 -15.32 -31.60
C ALA A 440 9.35 -15.55 -31.63
N ARG A 441 10.16 -14.62 -31.10
CA ARG A 441 11.61 -14.76 -30.95
C ARG A 441 12.09 -14.54 -29.51
N THR A 442 11.19 -14.32 -28.56
CA THR A 442 11.52 -14.12 -27.15
C THR A 442 11.40 -15.43 -26.39
N ARG A 443 12.53 -15.90 -25.84
CA ARG A 443 12.64 -17.16 -25.09
C ARG A 443 12.43 -16.97 -23.59
N ALA A 444 12.89 -15.86 -23.02
CA ALA A 444 12.71 -15.51 -21.62
C ALA A 444 12.82 -14.01 -21.42
N MET A 445 12.06 -13.45 -20.47
CA MET A 445 12.09 -12.02 -20.16
C MET A 445 11.72 -11.76 -18.70
N VAL A 446 12.04 -10.56 -18.21
CA VAL A 446 11.34 -9.96 -17.07
C VAL A 446 10.04 -9.36 -17.63
N PRO A 447 8.86 -9.94 -17.34
CA PRO A 447 7.62 -9.48 -17.93
C PRO A 447 7.23 -8.09 -17.40
N PRO A 448 6.40 -7.31 -18.13
CA PRO A 448 6.03 -5.94 -17.73
C PRO A 448 5.34 -5.85 -16.36
N TRP A 449 4.83 -6.96 -15.85
CA TRP A 449 4.14 -7.07 -14.57
C TRP A 449 5.05 -7.47 -13.38
N SER A 450 6.35 -7.60 -13.60
CA SER A 450 7.34 -7.93 -12.56
C SER A 450 8.57 -7.03 -12.65
N GLY A 451 9.20 -6.72 -11.51
CA GLY A 451 10.50 -6.01 -11.50
C GLY A 451 11.71 -6.95 -11.37
N ASN A 452 11.56 -8.09 -10.70
CA ASN A 452 12.69 -8.86 -10.15
C ASN A 452 12.57 -10.39 -10.39
N MET A 453 11.80 -10.80 -11.39
CA MET A 453 11.70 -12.20 -11.78
C MET A 453 11.71 -12.39 -13.31
N VAL A 454 12.38 -13.44 -13.78
CA VAL A 454 12.39 -13.86 -15.18
C VAL A 454 11.39 -15.00 -15.37
N VAL A 455 10.64 -14.94 -16.45
CA VAL A 455 9.72 -16.00 -16.88
C VAL A 455 10.17 -16.51 -18.25
N VAL A 456 10.21 -17.83 -18.42
CA VAL A 456 10.51 -18.49 -19.69
C VAL A 456 9.22 -18.60 -20.52
N ASN A 457 9.30 -18.26 -21.80
CA ASN A 457 8.17 -18.28 -22.73
C ASN A 457 7.94 -19.70 -23.30
N THR A 458 7.48 -20.60 -22.43
CA THR A 458 7.31 -22.02 -22.75
C THR A 458 6.08 -22.30 -23.62
N THR A 459 6.10 -23.35 -24.44
CA THR A 459 5.04 -23.67 -25.43
C THR A 459 3.70 -24.11 -24.81
N ASP A 460 3.63 -24.36 -23.50
CA ASP A 460 2.37 -24.50 -22.74
C ASP A 460 1.67 -23.15 -22.49
N ARG A 461 2.27 -22.05 -22.94
CA ARG A 461 1.73 -20.70 -22.94
C ARG A 461 1.38 -20.23 -24.35
N LEU A 462 0.32 -19.44 -24.49
CA LEU A 462 -0.02 -18.80 -25.76
C LEU A 462 1.16 -17.95 -26.28
N GLY A 463 1.63 -18.25 -27.49
CA GLY A 463 2.78 -17.58 -28.10
C GLY A 463 4.15 -18.01 -27.55
N GLY A 464 4.19 -19.08 -26.76
CA GLY A 464 5.40 -19.72 -26.28
C GLY A 464 6.21 -20.40 -27.37
N ILE A 465 7.54 -20.37 -27.23
CA ILE A 465 8.47 -20.94 -28.23
C ILE A 465 9.51 -21.91 -27.64
N VAL A 466 9.61 -21.97 -26.30
CA VAL A 466 10.56 -22.85 -25.61
C VAL A 466 9.85 -24.13 -25.20
N ALA A 467 10.35 -25.30 -25.61
CA ALA A 467 9.77 -26.55 -25.14
C ALA A 467 9.94 -26.67 -23.60
N PRO A 468 8.95 -27.17 -22.83
CA PRO A 468 9.05 -27.26 -21.37
C PRO A 468 10.30 -27.99 -20.86
N GLU A 469 10.76 -29.00 -21.60
CA GLU A 469 11.99 -29.76 -21.37
C GLU A 469 13.26 -28.91 -21.53
N ASP A 470 13.25 -27.89 -22.37
CA ASP A 470 14.38 -26.99 -22.62
C ASP A 470 14.45 -25.84 -21.60
N LYS A 471 13.39 -25.65 -20.80
CA LYS A 471 13.30 -24.59 -19.79
C LYS A 471 14.54 -24.49 -18.89
N PRO A 472 15.11 -25.60 -18.35
CA PRO A 472 16.31 -25.52 -17.51
C PRO A 472 17.52 -24.88 -18.20
N PHE A 473 17.70 -25.11 -19.51
CA PHE A 473 18.80 -24.51 -20.27
C PHE A 473 18.59 -23.00 -20.45
N VAL A 474 17.36 -22.58 -20.76
CA VAL A 474 17.02 -21.14 -20.89
C VAL A 474 17.16 -20.42 -19.56
N VAL A 475 16.77 -21.05 -18.46
CA VAL A 475 17.00 -20.57 -17.09
C VAL A 475 18.49 -20.36 -16.82
N ALA A 476 19.35 -21.33 -17.17
CA ALA A 476 20.79 -21.20 -16.99
C ALA A 476 21.39 -20.04 -17.80
N GLU A 477 20.93 -19.82 -19.03
CA GLU A 477 21.35 -18.68 -19.86
C GLU A 477 20.90 -17.34 -19.27
N ALA A 478 19.64 -17.24 -18.82
CA ALA A 478 19.12 -16.03 -18.18
C ALA A 478 19.87 -15.70 -16.90
N ARG A 479 20.15 -16.70 -16.06
CA ARG A 479 20.98 -16.55 -14.85
C ARG A 479 22.35 -15.97 -15.19
N ARG A 480 23.02 -16.50 -16.22
CA ARG A 480 24.34 -16.01 -16.65
C ARG A 480 24.27 -14.58 -17.17
N ALA A 481 23.26 -14.25 -17.97
CA ALA A 481 23.04 -12.90 -18.49
C ALA A 481 22.87 -11.87 -17.36
N LEU A 482 22.05 -12.20 -16.35
CA LEU A 482 21.83 -11.35 -15.18
C LEU A 482 23.11 -11.18 -14.34
N LEU A 483 23.80 -12.27 -14.01
CA LEU A 483 25.03 -12.21 -13.18
C LEU A 483 26.20 -11.50 -13.87
N ASN A 484 26.19 -11.44 -15.20
CA ASN A 484 27.18 -10.71 -16.00
C ASN A 484 26.81 -9.23 -16.22
N ALA A 485 25.60 -8.80 -15.83
CA ALA A 485 25.18 -7.43 -15.95
C ALA A 485 25.97 -6.53 -14.98
N ALA A 486 26.83 -5.68 -15.55
CA ALA A 486 27.65 -4.71 -14.82
C ALA A 486 27.24 -3.29 -15.21
N ASP A 487 27.16 -2.41 -14.21
CA ASP A 487 26.94 -0.98 -14.44
C ASP A 487 28.12 -0.44 -15.26
N PRO A 488 27.88 0.10 -16.48
CA PRO A 488 28.95 0.51 -17.37
C PRO A 488 29.72 1.74 -16.87
N VAL A 489 29.12 2.53 -15.98
CA VAL A 489 29.73 3.74 -15.40
C VAL A 489 30.46 3.40 -14.11
N ARG A 490 29.83 2.61 -13.23
CA ARG A 490 30.36 2.30 -11.89
C ARG A 490 31.25 1.07 -11.86
N GLY A 491 31.22 0.23 -12.90
CA GLY A 491 32.00 -1.00 -13.00
C GLY A 491 31.62 -2.09 -11.99
N ILE A 492 30.47 -1.95 -11.33
CA ILE A 492 29.98 -2.90 -10.32
C ILE A 492 28.97 -3.87 -10.94
N ARG A 493 28.91 -5.09 -10.41
CA ARG A 493 27.84 -6.03 -10.74
C ARG A 493 26.53 -5.53 -10.14
N VAL A 494 25.50 -5.37 -10.97
CA VAL A 494 24.21 -4.83 -10.51
C VAL A 494 23.33 -5.92 -9.89
N VAL A 495 23.38 -7.15 -10.42
CA VAL A 495 22.66 -8.30 -9.87
C VAL A 495 23.56 -9.06 -8.89
N GLU A 496 23.26 -8.99 -7.60
CA GLU A 496 24.07 -9.63 -6.56
C GLU A 496 23.73 -11.11 -6.35
N ARG A 497 22.43 -11.43 -6.46
CA ARG A 497 21.92 -12.77 -6.18
C ARG A 497 20.88 -13.18 -7.21
N VAL A 498 20.84 -14.47 -7.52
CA VAL A 498 19.83 -15.08 -8.39
C VAL A 498 19.36 -16.39 -7.77
N TRP A 499 18.07 -16.51 -7.51
CA TRP A 499 17.43 -17.70 -6.97
C TRP A 499 16.66 -18.44 -8.06
N ASP A 500 16.85 -19.75 -8.08
CA ASP A 500 15.97 -20.68 -8.80
C ASP A 500 14.97 -21.25 -7.78
N PRO A 501 13.65 -21.02 -7.95
CA PRO A 501 12.61 -21.55 -7.07
C PRO A 501 12.65 -23.08 -6.87
N LYS A 502 13.13 -23.85 -7.86
CA LYS A 502 13.27 -25.30 -7.75
C LYS A 502 14.37 -25.72 -6.78
N VAL A 503 15.37 -24.87 -6.59
CA VAL A 503 16.51 -25.11 -5.69
C VAL A 503 16.28 -24.43 -4.34
N HIS A 504 15.70 -23.22 -4.34
CA HIS A 504 15.54 -22.38 -3.16
C HIS A 504 14.10 -22.43 -2.63
N THR A 505 13.58 -23.63 -2.44
CA THR A 505 12.18 -23.88 -2.03
C THR A 505 11.83 -23.24 -0.69
N HIS A 506 12.79 -23.12 0.23
CA HIS A 506 12.64 -22.47 1.54
C HIS A 506 12.27 -20.98 1.47
N LEU A 507 12.40 -20.33 0.30
CA LEU A 507 12.01 -18.93 0.09
C LEU A 507 10.53 -18.78 -0.31
N GLY A 508 9.82 -19.89 -0.55
CA GLY A 508 8.41 -19.86 -0.93
C GLY A 508 8.14 -19.23 -2.30
N LEU A 509 9.15 -19.19 -3.19
CA LEU A 509 9.10 -18.61 -4.55
C LEU A 509 8.54 -19.58 -5.59
N GLY A 510 8.08 -19.06 -6.72
CA GLY A 510 7.63 -19.84 -7.88
C GLY A 510 6.11 -19.93 -8.00
N GLY A 511 5.59 -21.13 -8.28
CA GLY A 511 4.17 -21.33 -8.62
C GLY A 511 3.82 -20.69 -9.96
N ASP A 512 2.90 -19.72 -9.95
CA ASP A 512 2.55 -18.92 -11.13
C ASP A 512 3.54 -17.79 -11.41
N GLY A 513 4.55 -17.61 -10.55
CA GLY A 513 5.56 -16.57 -10.65
C GLY A 513 6.70 -16.88 -11.63
N GLY A 514 7.88 -16.40 -11.29
CA GLY A 514 9.09 -16.51 -12.12
C GLY A 514 9.73 -17.89 -12.10
N ASP A 515 10.49 -18.17 -13.15
CA ASP A 515 11.44 -19.29 -13.23
C ASP A 515 12.80 -18.94 -12.62
N LEU A 516 13.13 -17.65 -12.54
CA LEU A 516 14.23 -17.10 -11.76
C LEU A 516 13.82 -15.83 -11.06
N TYR A 517 14.45 -15.57 -9.93
CA TYR A 517 14.30 -14.36 -9.14
C TYR A 517 15.67 -13.75 -8.91
N PHE A 518 15.77 -12.43 -8.80
CA PHE A 518 17.06 -11.77 -8.59
C PHE A 518 16.99 -10.59 -7.63
N ASP A 519 18.08 -10.34 -6.93
CA ASP A 519 18.29 -9.21 -6.02
C ASP A 519 19.36 -8.29 -6.59
N LEU A 520 19.24 -7.00 -6.29
CA LEU A 520 20.12 -5.98 -6.81
C LEU A 520 21.08 -5.45 -5.75
N ALA A 521 22.19 -4.88 -6.23
CA ALA A 521 23.09 -4.08 -5.42
C ALA A 521 22.37 -2.87 -4.81
N ASP A 522 22.90 -2.38 -3.69
CA ASP A 522 22.39 -1.20 -2.99
C ASP A 522 22.24 0.00 -3.92
N GLY A 523 21.09 0.67 -3.85
CA GLY A 523 20.78 1.87 -4.61
C GLY A 523 20.18 1.63 -6.00
N TYR A 524 19.97 0.38 -6.43
CA TYR A 524 19.30 0.07 -7.70
C TYR A 524 17.85 -0.37 -7.49
N ASP A 525 16.93 0.19 -8.27
CA ASP A 525 15.58 -0.34 -8.47
C ASP A 525 15.50 -1.15 -9.77
N ALA A 526 14.53 -2.05 -9.88
CA ALA A 526 14.39 -2.98 -10.99
C ALA A 526 13.24 -2.56 -11.92
N LEU A 527 13.53 -2.37 -13.22
CA LEU A 527 12.53 -2.07 -14.24
C LEU A 527 12.42 -3.19 -15.28
N ALA A 528 11.18 -3.57 -15.58
CA ALA A 528 10.85 -4.43 -16.71
C ALA A 528 10.94 -3.71 -18.07
N GLY A 529 10.79 -2.39 -18.05
CA GLY A 529 10.72 -1.58 -19.25
C GLY A 529 11.99 -1.64 -20.10
N PHE A 530 11.81 -1.38 -21.39
CA PHE A 530 12.91 -1.12 -22.31
C PHE A 530 13.25 0.36 -22.31
N GLY A 531 14.50 0.70 -22.63
CA GLY A 531 14.96 2.08 -22.70
C GLY A 531 16.42 2.12 -23.13
N GLU A 532 17.00 3.32 -23.16
CA GLU A 532 18.40 3.50 -23.51
C GLU A 532 19.31 3.01 -22.37
N GLY A 533 20.14 2.01 -22.68
CA GLY A 533 21.15 1.50 -21.77
C GLY A 533 20.62 0.61 -20.64
N LEU A 534 21.57 -0.07 -20.00
CA LEU A 534 21.31 -1.03 -18.92
C LEU A 534 20.89 -0.37 -17.61
N VAL A 535 21.43 0.82 -17.34
CA VAL A 535 21.24 1.58 -16.10
C VAL A 535 20.88 3.02 -16.45
N GLU A 536 19.89 3.58 -15.76
CA GLU A 536 19.57 5.00 -15.82
C GLU A 536 19.51 5.64 -14.43
N PRO A 537 19.86 6.92 -14.27
CA PRO A 537 19.69 7.62 -13.00
C PRO A 537 18.21 7.89 -12.70
N ILE A 538 17.83 7.71 -11.43
CA ILE A 538 16.53 8.18 -10.91
C ILE A 538 16.67 9.66 -10.56
N LEU A 539 16.06 10.51 -11.39
CA LEU A 539 16.15 11.97 -11.28
C LEU A 539 14.92 12.59 -10.59
N PRO A 540 15.09 13.74 -9.92
CA PRO A 540 16.36 14.47 -9.76
C PRO A 540 17.25 13.94 -8.64
N ARG A 541 16.74 13.20 -7.64
CA ARG A 541 17.47 12.86 -6.41
C ARG A 541 17.17 11.45 -5.84
N GLY A 542 16.93 10.47 -6.71
CA GLY A 542 16.59 9.12 -6.26
C GLY A 542 15.15 8.99 -5.75
N SER A 543 14.82 7.85 -5.16
CA SER A 543 13.53 7.53 -4.53
C SER A 543 13.72 6.46 -3.46
N GLY A 544 12.62 5.94 -2.91
CA GLY A 544 12.56 4.72 -2.12
C GLY A 544 12.02 3.55 -2.95
N ALA A 545 12.48 2.33 -2.67
CA ALA A 545 11.97 1.11 -3.28
C ALA A 545 11.80 -0.05 -2.30
N ASN A 546 10.87 -0.95 -2.65
CA ASN A 546 10.49 -2.18 -1.96
C ASN A 546 10.71 -3.41 -2.88
N ILE A 547 11.95 -3.59 -3.35
CA ILE A 547 12.30 -4.66 -4.32
C ILE A 547 13.30 -5.68 -3.80
N TYR A 548 13.97 -5.37 -2.70
CA TYR A 548 15.12 -6.09 -2.21
C TYR A 548 14.73 -7.36 -1.46
N TRP A 549 15.67 -8.28 -1.33
CA TRP A 549 15.54 -9.48 -0.50
C TRP A 549 15.12 -9.15 0.94
N GLY A 550 14.16 -9.90 1.49
CA GLY A 550 13.52 -9.58 2.78
C GLY A 550 14.43 -9.60 4.01
N GLU A 551 15.56 -10.32 3.97
CA GLU A 551 16.55 -10.32 5.07
C GLU A 551 17.46 -9.07 5.05
N ARG A 552 17.28 -8.16 4.09
CA ARG A 552 18.02 -6.90 4.05
C ARG A 552 17.40 -5.91 5.02
N ARG A 553 18.24 -5.27 5.85
CA ARG A 553 17.83 -4.36 6.93
C ARG A 553 16.86 -3.26 6.49
N ASP A 554 17.02 -2.73 5.28
CA ASP A 554 16.17 -1.64 4.77
C ASP A 554 14.77 -2.10 4.34
N THR A 555 14.56 -3.42 4.21
CA THR A 555 13.25 -4.02 3.88
C THR A 555 12.47 -4.43 5.12
N HIS A 556 13.07 -4.36 6.31
CA HIS A 556 12.43 -4.74 7.54
C HIS A 556 11.27 -3.79 7.86
N ALA A 557 10.18 -4.39 8.34
CA ALA A 557 8.94 -3.70 8.69
C ALA A 557 8.69 -3.75 10.19
N ILE A 558 7.62 -3.07 10.62
CA ILE A 558 7.24 -2.96 12.03
C ILE A 558 6.17 -3.97 12.46
N LEU A 559 6.18 -4.33 13.75
CA LEU A 559 5.08 -4.98 14.46
C LEU A 559 4.98 -4.46 15.90
N TYR A 560 3.85 -3.85 16.22
CA TYR A 560 3.49 -3.39 17.56
C TYR A 560 2.15 -3.99 17.98
N ALA A 561 2.09 -4.67 19.11
CA ALA A 561 0.88 -5.27 19.64
C ALA A 561 0.60 -4.78 21.06
N HIS A 562 -0.65 -4.45 21.38
CA HIS A 562 -1.03 -3.94 22.70
C HIS A 562 -2.41 -4.46 23.08
N GLY A 563 -2.61 -4.87 24.33
CA GLY A 563 -3.90 -5.31 24.83
C GLY A 563 -3.81 -6.54 25.74
N PRO A 564 -4.95 -7.07 26.20
CA PRO A 564 -4.99 -8.15 27.17
C PRO A 564 -4.43 -9.49 26.66
N ALA A 565 -4.21 -9.67 25.35
CA ALA A 565 -3.58 -10.86 24.78
C ALA A 565 -2.04 -10.78 24.77
N PHE A 566 -1.49 -9.56 24.79
CA PHE A 566 -0.08 -9.29 24.53
C PHE A 566 0.64 -8.84 25.80
N PRO A 567 1.71 -9.53 26.22
CA PRO A 567 2.49 -9.16 27.41
C PRO A 567 3.03 -7.72 27.32
N LYS A 568 2.93 -6.97 28.42
CA LYS A 568 3.40 -5.57 28.47
C LYS A 568 4.92 -5.51 28.56
N GLY A 569 5.53 -4.60 27.80
CA GLY A 569 6.98 -4.39 27.77
C GLY A 569 7.78 -5.56 27.17
N ALA A 570 7.11 -6.50 26.49
CA ALA A 570 7.77 -7.66 25.91
C ALA A 570 8.40 -7.31 24.56
N SER A 571 9.60 -7.83 24.32
CA SER A 571 10.24 -7.80 23.01
C SER A 571 10.21 -9.19 22.40
N LEU A 572 9.69 -9.29 21.18
CA LEU A 572 9.88 -10.46 20.33
C LEU A 572 11.15 -10.24 19.52
N GLY A 573 11.87 -11.32 19.22
CA GLY A 573 12.94 -11.28 18.24
C GLY A 573 12.42 -10.98 16.82
N PRO A 574 13.26 -11.16 15.79
CA PRO A 574 12.82 -11.08 14.41
C PRO A 574 11.65 -12.03 14.14
N MET A 575 10.63 -11.56 13.42
CA MET A 575 9.48 -12.37 13.02
C MET A 575 9.34 -12.42 11.51
N ARG A 576 9.09 -13.60 10.92
CA ARG A 576 8.71 -13.67 9.52
C ARG A 576 7.25 -13.27 9.36
N PHE A 577 6.92 -12.70 8.22
CA PHE A 577 5.55 -12.28 7.91
C PHE A 577 4.52 -13.40 8.02
N VAL A 578 4.88 -14.59 7.54
CA VAL A 578 4.03 -15.77 7.59
C VAL A 578 3.67 -16.19 9.02
N ASP A 579 4.45 -15.77 10.02
CA ASP A 579 4.24 -16.12 11.44
C ASP A 579 3.38 -15.09 12.18
N VAL A 580 3.19 -13.89 11.63
CA VAL A 580 2.53 -12.77 12.31
C VAL A 580 1.06 -13.07 12.61
N MET A 581 0.23 -13.30 11.58
CA MET A 581 -1.20 -13.55 11.82
C MET A 581 -1.48 -14.88 12.50
N PRO A 582 -0.74 -15.99 12.26
CA PRO A 582 -0.85 -17.18 13.10
C PRO A 582 -0.61 -16.89 14.59
N THR A 583 0.38 -16.04 14.92
CA THR A 583 0.63 -15.61 16.30
C THR A 583 -0.54 -14.81 16.88
N VAL A 584 -1.09 -13.85 16.11
CA VAL A 584 -2.25 -13.05 16.53
C VAL A 584 -3.49 -13.94 16.74
N CYS A 585 -3.77 -14.88 15.84
CA CYS A 585 -4.90 -15.81 15.95
C CYS A 585 -4.77 -16.69 17.20
N ALA A 586 -3.57 -17.24 17.43
CA ALA A 586 -3.28 -18.06 18.61
C ALA A 586 -3.45 -17.26 19.92
N ALA A 587 -2.97 -16.01 19.95
CA ALA A 587 -3.11 -15.14 21.12
C ALA A 587 -4.57 -14.82 21.48
N LEU A 588 -5.47 -14.85 20.51
CA LEU A 588 -6.89 -14.49 20.64
C LEU A 588 -7.84 -15.71 20.66
N GLY A 589 -7.30 -16.92 20.51
CA GLY A 589 -8.06 -18.16 20.62
C GLY A 589 -9.04 -18.42 19.46
N PHE A 590 -8.75 -17.95 18.24
CA PHE A 590 -9.48 -18.38 17.04
C PHE A 590 -8.54 -19.07 16.02
N PRO A 591 -9.07 -19.95 15.15
CA PRO A 591 -8.23 -20.73 14.23
C PRO A 591 -7.40 -19.83 13.32
N PRO A 592 -6.12 -20.16 13.07
CA PRO A 592 -5.34 -19.50 12.04
C PRO A 592 -5.95 -19.79 10.64
N PRO A 593 -5.56 -19.04 9.61
CA PRO A 593 -5.92 -19.36 8.24
C PRO A 593 -5.63 -20.82 7.87
N ARG A 594 -6.57 -21.52 7.19
CA ARG A 594 -6.40 -22.94 6.82
C ARG A 594 -5.15 -23.22 5.97
N ASN A 595 -4.70 -22.20 5.23
CA ASN A 595 -3.57 -22.29 4.30
C ASN A 595 -2.27 -21.76 4.93
N ALA A 596 -2.28 -21.39 6.20
CA ALA A 596 -1.09 -20.86 6.86
C ALA A 596 0.01 -21.91 6.88
N THR A 597 1.20 -21.49 6.44
CA THR A 597 2.44 -22.27 6.49
C THR A 597 3.39 -21.76 7.57
N GLY A 598 3.19 -20.52 8.04
CA GLY A 598 3.90 -20.00 9.20
C GLY A 598 3.36 -20.55 10.50
N HIS A 599 4.10 -20.31 11.57
CA HIS A 599 3.82 -20.85 12.89
C HIS A 599 3.63 -19.74 13.91
N ALA A 600 2.71 -19.96 14.85
CA ALA A 600 2.54 -19.04 15.97
C ALA A 600 3.82 -19.00 16.82
N VAL A 601 4.36 -17.81 17.03
CA VAL A 601 5.48 -17.58 17.93
C VAL A 601 4.96 -17.52 19.36
N ARG A 602 5.68 -18.14 20.28
CA ARG A 602 5.33 -18.12 21.69
C ARG A 602 5.51 -16.71 22.27
N LEU A 603 4.43 -16.15 22.81
CA LEU A 603 4.49 -14.87 23.52
C LEU A 603 5.17 -15.07 24.89
N PRO A 604 6.10 -14.19 25.31
CA PRO A 604 6.75 -14.29 26.61
C PRO A 604 5.76 -14.37 27.77
N GLY A 605 5.93 -15.35 28.65
CA GLY A 605 5.06 -15.52 29.82
C GLY A 605 3.67 -16.12 29.53
N ARG A 606 3.44 -16.68 28.33
CA ARG A 606 2.26 -17.46 27.98
C ARG A 606 2.58 -18.87 27.51
#